data_AF-A0A2E4X3T8-F1
#
_entry.id   AF-A0A2E4X3T8-F1
#
_cell.length_a   1.000
_cell.length_b   1.000
_cell.length_c   1.000
_cell.angle_alpha   90.00
_cell.angle_beta   90.00
_cell.angle_gamma   90.00
#
_symmetry.space_group_name_H-M   'P 1'
#
loop_
_entity.id
_entity.type
_entity.pdbx_description
1 polymer ?
#
loop_
_entity_poly.entity_id
_entity_poly.type
_entity_poly.pdbx_seq_one_letter_code
_entity_poly.pdbx_strand_id
1 'polypeptide(L)'
;MVKVALVISVVYMGSLSKAPDITIPAYYKNLEECHQQLDSLKEDLVDASDIFDSNNNRVLRIENREYHHRSYIFWTCSVTNLK
;
A
#
# COMPACT_ATOMS: atom_id res chain seq x y z
N MET A 1 15.60 -17.47 -1.30
CA MET A 1 14.71 -17.14 -0.17
C MET A 1 13.74 -16.09 -0.67
N VAL A 2 12.43 -16.34 -0.62
CA VAL A 2 11.43 -15.36 -1.07
C VAL A 2 11.46 -14.17 -0.11
N LYS A 3 11.52 -12.94 -0.61
CA LYS A 3 11.35 -11.73 0.20
C LYS A 3 10.05 -11.05 -0.22
N VAL A 4 9.36 -10.43 0.72
CA VAL A 4 8.11 -9.70 0.44
C VAL A 4 8.37 -8.22 0.66
N ALA A 5 8.14 -7.40 -0.36
CA ALA A 5 8.24 -5.95 -0.25
C ALA A 5 6.91 -5.36 0.20
N LEU A 6 6.93 -4.50 1.21
CA LEU A 6 5.82 -3.59 1.44
C LEU A 6 5.97 -2.44 0.45
N VAL A 7 4.95 -2.23 -0.38
CA VAL A 7 4.92 -1.22 -1.43
C VAL A 7 3.88 -0.17 -1.08
N ILE A 8 4.26 1.09 -1.14
CA ILE A 8 3.39 2.25 -0.96
C ILE A 8 3.18 2.89 -2.33
N SER A 9 1.93 3.13 -2.72
CA SER A 9 1.58 3.87 -3.94
C SER A 9 0.66 5.04 -3.61
N VAL A 10 1.02 6.26 -4.03
CA VAL A 10 0.23 7.47 -3.84
C VAL A 10 -0.37 7.91 -5.17
N VAL A 11 -1.70 8.03 -5.23
CA VAL A 11 -2.45 8.43 -6.42
C VAL A 11 -3.17 9.75 -6.16
N TYR A 12 -2.87 10.77 -6.97
CA TYR A 12 -3.50 12.10 -6.87
C TYR A 12 -4.66 12.23 -7.87
N MET A 13 -5.89 12.38 -7.37
CA MET A 13 -7.09 12.45 -8.23
C MET A 13 -7.17 13.74 -9.06
N GLY A 14 -6.60 14.84 -8.56
CA GLY A 14 -6.58 16.12 -9.28
C GLY A 14 -5.61 16.19 -10.46
N SER A 15 -4.80 15.15 -10.66
CA SER A 15 -3.77 15.13 -11.70
C SER A 15 -3.52 13.71 -12.20
N LEU A 16 -4.56 13.08 -12.77
CA LEU A 16 -4.49 11.72 -13.35
C LEU A 16 -3.44 11.57 -14.47
N SER A 17 -2.89 12.67 -14.99
CA SER A 17 -1.76 12.68 -15.93
C SER A 17 -0.39 12.49 -15.25
N LYS A 18 -0.31 12.57 -13.93
CA LYS A 18 0.91 12.28 -13.16
C LYS A 18 0.96 10.81 -12.81
N ALA A 19 2.14 10.21 -13.00
CA ALA A 19 2.42 8.87 -12.52
C ALA A 19 2.24 8.81 -10.99
N PRO A 20 1.79 7.67 -10.44
CA PRO A 20 1.73 7.49 -9.00
C PRO A 20 3.14 7.45 -8.40
N ASP A 21 3.30 8.01 -7.20
CA ASP A 21 4.54 7.90 -6.46
C ASP A 21 4.60 6.54 -5.78
N ILE A 22 5.61 5.73 -6.12
CA ILE A 22 5.79 4.36 -5.60
C ILE A 22 7.04 4.29 -4.75
N THR A 23 6.93 3.77 -3.54
CA THR A 23 8.06 3.59 -2.60
C THR A 23 8.03 2.20 -1.98
N ILE A 24 9.21 1.65 -1.68
CA ILE A 24 9.38 0.38 -0.97
C ILE A 24 10.02 0.68 0.40
N PRO A 25 9.25 0.95 1.45
CA PRO A 25 9.78 1.25 2.78
C PRO A 25 10.53 0.09 3.45
N ALA A 26 10.11 -1.15 3.19
CA ALA A 26 10.59 -2.31 3.94
C ALA A 26 10.46 -3.63 3.17
N TYR A 27 11.30 -4.59 3.56
CA TYR A 27 11.25 -5.97 3.11
C TYR A 27 11.05 -6.92 4.30
N TYR A 28 10.20 -7.91 4.12
CA TYR A 28 9.82 -8.92 5.11
C TYR A 28 10.24 -10.32 4.63
N LYS A 29 10.39 -11.26 5.57
CA LYS A 29 10.85 -12.62 5.25
C LYS A 29 9.80 -13.46 4.54
N ASN A 30 8.53 -13.17 4.80
CA ASN A 30 7.39 -13.89 4.25
C ASN A 30 6.15 -12.97 4.20
N LEU A 31 5.06 -13.48 3.64
CA LEU A 31 3.83 -12.73 3.46
C LEU A 31 3.12 -12.46 4.79
N GLU A 32 3.23 -13.39 5.75
CA GLU A 32 2.61 -13.27 7.07
C GLU A 32 3.16 -12.07 7.84
N GLU A 33 4.50 -11.93 7.92
CA GLU A 33 5.15 -10.78 8.55
C GLU A 33 4.76 -9.45 7.87
N CYS A 34 4.64 -9.45 6.55
CA CYS A 34 4.21 -8.25 5.82
C CYS A 34 2.74 -7.90 6.10
N HIS A 35 1.85 -8.89 6.19
CA HIS A 35 0.45 -8.67 6.55
C HIS A 35 0.28 -8.19 7.99
N GLN A 36 1.09 -8.68 8.93
CA GLN A 36 1.11 -8.16 10.30
C GLN A 36 1.44 -6.66 10.31
N GLN A 37 2.37 -6.21 9.46
CA GLN A 37 2.63 -4.78 9.31
C GLN A 37 1.40 -4.02 8.77
N LEU A 38 0.67 -4.59 7.79
CA LEU A 38 -0.56 -3.96 7.29
C LEU A 38 -1.62 -3.87 8.39
N ASP A 39 -1.72 -4.86 9.28
CA ASP A 39 -2.62 -4.83 10.42
C ASP A 39 -2.25 -3.70 11.39
N SER A 40 -0.96 -3.59 11.76
CA SER A 40 -0.50 -2.47 12.59
C SER A 40 -0.77 -1.11 11.94
N LEU A 41 -0.49 -0.97 10.63
CA LEU A 41 -0.76 0.28 9.92
C LEU A 41 -2.26 0.62 9.88
N LYS A 42 -3.12 -0.38 9.78
CA LYS A 42 -4.58 -0.19 9.80
C LYS A 42 -5.07 0.27 11.17
N GLU A 43 -4.47 -0.22 12.25
CA GLU A 43 -4.78 0.21 13.61
C GLU A 43 -4.27 1.63 13.90
N ASP A 44 -3.08 1.97 13.39
CA ASP A 44 -2.43 3.26 13.63
C ASP A 44 -3.02 4.41 12.80
N LEU A 45 -3.53 4.13 11.61
CA LEU A 45 -3.95 5.15 10.64
C LEU A 45 -5.47 5.32 10.62
N VAL A 46 -5.92 6.56 10.83
CA VAL A 46 -7.34 6.93 10.74
C VAL A 46 -7.82 6.76 9.29
N ASP A 47 -9.04 6.23 9.12
CA ASP A 47 -9.70 5.98 7.83
C ASP A 47 -9.00 4.98 6.88
N ALA A 48 -8.20 4.07 7.44
CA ALA A 48 -7.64 2.93 6.70
C ALA A 48 -8.70 1.85 6.45
N SER A 49 -8.79 1.38 5.20
CA SER A 49 -9.76 0.36 4.77
C SER A 49 -9.07 -0.75 3.98
N ASP A 50 -9.46 -2.00 4.23
CA ASP A 50 -9.03 -3.12 3.39
C ASP A 50 -9.81 -3.10 2.07
N ILE A 51 -9.08 -3.26 0.97
CA ILE A 51 -9.62 -3.59 -0.34
C ILE A 51 -8.82 -4.78 -0.91
N PHE A 52 -9.36 -5.40 -1.94
CA PHE A 52 -8.69 -6.48 -2.65
C PHE A 52 -8.51 -6.09 -4.12
N ASP A 53 -7.31 -6.34 -4.66
CA ASP A 53 -7.06 -6.13 -6.08
C ASP A 53 -7.70 -7.24 -6.93
N SER A 54 -7.52 -7.15 -8.25
CA SER A 54 -8.04 -8.15 -9.21
C SER A 54 -7.45 -9.55 -9.05
N ASN A 55 -6.31 -9.68 -8.36
CA ASN A 55 -5.65 -10.95 -8.06
C ASN A 55 -5.93 -11.43 -6.62
N ASN A 56 -6.89 -10.81 -5.94
CA ASN A 56 -7.23 -11.07 -4.54
C ASN A 56 -6.09 -10.81 -3.55
N ASN A 57 -5.15 -9.93 -3.90
CA ASN A 57 -4.14 -9.45 -2.97
C ASN A 57 -4.78 -8.42 -2.04
N ARG A 58 -4.47 -8.51 -0.75
CA ARG A 58 -4.87 -7.52 0.23
C ARG A 58 -4.14 -6.19 -0.03
N VAL A 59 -4.90 -5.11 0.00
CA VAL A 59 -4.38 -3.74 -0.12
C VAL A 59 -5.03 -2.89 0.96
N LEU A 60 -4.21 -2.20 1.76
CA LEU A 60 -4.70 -1.19 2.68
C LEU A 60 -4.83 0.12 1.90
N ARG A 61 -6.01 0.75 1.94
CA ARG A 61 -6.28 2.05 1.29
C ARG A 61 -6.61 3.10 2.33
N ILE A 62 -5.94 4.24 2.23
CA ILE A 62 -6.27 5.46 2.98
C ILE A 62 -6.66 6.55 1.99
N GLU A 63 -7.77 7.21 2.29
CA GLU A 63 -8.20 8.39 1.56
C GLU A 63 -7.75 9.64 2.33
N ASN A 64 -6.89 10.44 1.70
CA ASN A 64 -6.51 11.74 2.23
C ASN A 64 -7.31 12.83 1.50
N ARG A 65 -8.20 13.49 2.23
CA ARG A 65 -9.06 14.59 1.77
C ARG A 65 -8.56 15.92 2.34
N GLU A 66 -7.71 16.62 1.61
CA GLU A 66 -7.45 18.04 1.89
C GLU A 66 -8.34 18.94 1.02
N TYR A 67 -8.58 20.18 1.47
CA TYR A 67 -9.63 21.11 1.03
C TYR A 67 -9.80 21.29 -0.50
N HIS A 68 -8.81 20.94 -1.32
CA HIS A 68 -8.89 20.89 -2.79
C HIS A 68 -8.16 19.70 -3.45
N HIS A 69 -7.59 18.79 -2.67
CA HIS A 69 -6.79 17.66 -3.16
C HIS A 69 -7.26 16.36 -2.52
N ARG A 70 -7.79 15.45 -3.35
CA ARG A 70 -8.01 14.07 -2.95
C ARG A 70 -6.84 13.23 -3.42
N SER A 71 -6.22 12.53 -2.48
CA SER A 71 -5.22 11.51 -2.78
C SER A 71 -5.59 10.20 -2.10
N TYR A 72 -5.22 9.10 -2.74
CA TYR A 72 -5.32 7.77 -2.17
C TYR A 72 -3.92 7.23 -1.95
N ILE A 73 -3.68 6.69 -0.77
CA ILE A 73 -2.46 5.98 -0.45
C ILE A 73 -2.81 4.51 -0.35
N PHE A 74 -2.04 3.67 -1.03
CA PHE A 74 -2.22 2.23 -1.06
C PHE A 74 -0.97 1.55 -0.51
N TRP A 75 -1.14 0.64 0.46
CA TRP A 75 -0.08 -0.24 0.95
C TRP A 75 -0.40 -1.68 0.53
N THR A 76 0.58 -2.36 -0.04
CA THR A 76 0.42 -3.75 -0.49
C THR A 76 1.69 -4.56 -0.26
N CYS A 77 1.52 -5.85 -0.02
CA CYS A 77 2.60 -6.81 0.12
C CYS A 77 2.87 -7.50 -1.22
N SER A 78 4.02 -7.21 -1.83
CA SER A 78 4.40 -7.76 -3.13
C SER A 78 5.52 -8.80 -2.97
N VAL A 79 5.29 -10.01 -3.49
CA VAL A 79 6.31 -11.07 -3.49
C VAL A 79 7.43 -10.68 -4.46
N THR A 80 8.63 -10.46 -3.92
CA THR A 80 9.82 -10.18 -4.73
C THR A 80 10.63 -11.46 -4.91
N ASN A 81 10.73 -11.90 -6.17
CA ASN A 81 11.75 -12.85 -6.58
C ASN A 81 13.04 -12.05 -6.83
N LEU A 82 13.75 -11.69 -5.76
CA LEU A 82 15.12 -11.21 -5.87
C LEU A 82 15.97 -12.38 -6.38
N LYS A 83 16.30 -12.34 -7.67
CA LYS A 83 17.33 -13.21 -8.28
C LYS A 83 18.71 -12.78 -7.81
#